data_AF-A0A6B2USJ5-F1
#
_entry.id   AF-A0A6B2USJ5-F1
#
_cell.length_a   1.000
_cell.length_b   1.000
_cell.length_c   1.000
_cell.angle_alpha   90.00
_cell.angle_beta   90.00
_cell.angle_gamma   90.00
#
_symmetry.space_group_name_H-M   'P 1'
#
loop_
_entity.id
_entity.type
_entity.pdbx_description
1 polymer ?
#
loop_
_entity_poly.entity_id
_entity_poly.type
_entity_poly.pdbx_seq_one_letter_code
_entity_poly.pdbx_strand_id
1 'polypeptide(L)' 'AAAGRLRPVVHRFPLREAAAAHRALEGRGTVGKVVLEP' A
#
# COMPACT_ATOMS: atom_id res chain seq x y z
N ALA A 1 -2.92 -1.88 -21.48
CA ALA A 1 -3.20 -3.17 -20.83
C ALA A 1 -2.04 -4.15 -21.15
N ALA A 2 -1.03 -4.31 -20.29
CA ALA A 2 0.14 -5.19 -20.53
C ALA A 2 -0.11 -6.73 -20.50
N ALA A 3 0.60 -7.52 -21.28
CA ALA A 3 0.34 -8.96 -21.45
C ALA A 3 0.64 -9.80 -20.19
N GLY A 4 -0.35 -10.49 -19.58
CA GLY A 4 -0.11 -11.41 -18.45
C GLY A 4 -0.04 -10.79 -17.04
N ARG A 5 -0.82 -9.72 -16.79
CA ARG A 5 -0.73 -8.91 -15.55
C ARG A 5 -1.32 -9.58 -14.31
N LEU A 6 -0.49 -9.82 -13.31
CA LEU A 6 -0.93 -9.85 -11.91
C LEU A 6 -1.39 -8.45 -11.50
N ARG A 7 -2.56 -8.37 -10.84
CA ARG A 7 -3.07 -7.14 -10.23
C ARG A 7 -2.75 -7.18 -8.74
N PRO A 8 -1.78 -6.40 -8.25
CA PRO A 8 -1.48 -6.39 -6.82
C PRO A 8 -2.66 -5.83 -6.03
N VAL A 9 -2.89 -6.38 -4.85
CA VAL A 9 -3.74 -5.74 -3.84
C VAL A 9 -2.96 -4.52 -3.32
N VAL A 10 -3.60 -3.35 -3.38
CA VAL A 10 -2.96 -2.07 -3.02
C VAL A 10 -3.75 -1.39 -1.91
N HIS A 11 -3.05 -1.06 -0.82
CA HIS A 11 -3.52 -0.17 0.24
C HIS A 11 -2.94 1.22 0.04
N ARG A 12 -3.77 2.25 0.12
CA ARG A 12 -3.40 3.64 -0.14
C ARG A 12 -3.51 4.47 1.13
N PHE A 13 -2.51 5.31 1.34
CA PHE A 13 -2.50 6.30 2.41
C PHE A 13 -2.12 7.65 1.80
N PRO A 14 -2.70 8.77 2.26
CA PRO A 14 -2.17 10.10 1.95
C PRO A 14 -0.70 10.21 2.39
N LEU A 15 0.13 10.94 1.65
CA LEU A 15 1.55 11.11 1.95
C LEU A 15 1.77 11.69 3.35
N ARG A 16 0.91 12.64 3.74
CA ARG A 16 0.88 13.22 5.10
C ARG A 16 0.64 12.20 6.22
N GLU A 17 0.17 11.00 5.90
CA GLU A 17 -0.16 9.92 6.84
C GLU A 17 0.85 8.76 6.77
N ALA A 18 2.06 8.99 6.26
CA ALA A 18 3.11 7.96 6.17
C ALA A 18 3.38 7.23 7.50
N ALA A 19 3.27 7.91 8.64
CA ALA A 19 3.42 7.29 9.96
C ALA A 19 2.33 6.24 10.25
N ALA A 20 1.09 6.47 9.79
CA ALA A 20 0.02 5.49 9.90
C ALA A 20 0.27 4.29 9.00
N ALA A 21 0.77 4.52 7.77
CA ALA A 21 1.18 3.45 6.87
C ALA A 21 2.28 2.57 7.49
N HIS A 22 3.27 3.18 8.17
CA HIS A 22 4.34 2.44 8.84
C HIS A 22 3.82 1.54 9.96
N ARG A 23 2.98 2.08 10.85
CA ARG A 23 2.36 1.29 11.93
C ARG A 23 1.56 0.10 11.40
N ALA A 24 0.84 0.29 10.30
CA ALA A 24 0.07 -0.77 9.66
C ALA A 24 0.97 -1.89 9.10
N LEU A 25 2.14 -1.55 8.55
CA LEU A 25 3.12 -2.53 8.07
C LEU A 25 3.77 -3.30 9.22
N GLU A 26 4.24 -2.61 10.26
CA GLU A 26 4.90 -3.22 11.42
C GLU A 26 3.95 -4.16 12.18
N GLY A 27 2.69 -3.75 12.34
CA GLY A 27 1.64 -4.56 12.96
C GLY A 27 1.09 -5.67 12.07
N ARG A 28 1.60 -5.83 10.84
CA ARG A 28 1.08 -6.76 9.82
C ARG A 28 -0.43 -6.59 9.55
N GLY A 29 -0.92 -5.35 9.66
CA GLY A 29 -2.32 -4.98 9.42
C GLY A 29 -2.69 -4.81 7.94
N THR A 30 -1.72 -4.90 7.03
CA THR A 30 -1.94 -4.85 5.57
C THR A 30 -1.33 -6.07 4.90
N VAL A 31 -1.95 -6.49 3.79
CA VAL A 31 -1.40 -7.51 2.89
C VAL A 31 -1.21 -6.91 1.50
N GLY A 32 -0.23 -7.39 0.75
CA GLY A 32 0.11 -6.79 -0.54
C GLY A 32 0.86 -5.47 -0.39
N LYS A 33 0.64 -4.54 -1.33
CA LYS A 33 1.47 -3.33 -1.47
C LYS A 33 0.84 -2.12 -0.79
N VAL A 34 1.62 -1.41 0.02
CA VAL A 34 1.26 -0.08 0.52
C VAL A 34 1.83 0.99 -0.41
N VAL A 35 1.01 1.98 -0.77
CA VAL A 35 1.37 3.13 -1.62
C VAL A 35 0.96 4.42 -0.93
N LEU A 36 1.85 5.42 -1.01
CA LEU A 36 1.55 6.78 -0.59
C LEU A 36 1.10 7.61 -1.79
N GLU A 37 -0.01 8.32 -1.64
CA GLU A 37 -0.55 9.22 -2.65
C GLU A 37 -0.32 10.68 -2.22
N PRO A 38 0.01 11.59 -3.16
CA PRO A 38 0.25 13.01 -2.86
C PRO A 38 -0.91 13.68 -2.10
#